data_AF-A0A829YH42-F1
#
_entry.id   AF-A0A829YH42-F1
#
_cell.length_a   1.000
_cell.length_b   1.000
_cell.length_c   1.000
_cell.angle_alpha   90.00
_cell.angle_beta   90.00
_cell.angle_gamma   90.00
#
_symmetry.space_group_name_H-M   'P 1'
#
loop_
_entity.id
_entity.type
_entity.pdbx_description
1 polymer ?
#
loop_
_entity_poly.entity_id
_entity_poly.type
_entity_poly.pdbx_seq_one_letter_code
_entity_poly.pdbx_strand_id
1 'polypeptide(L)'
;MSDRPQNEEPSSISEQAADWLVLIRAGEMTEQEKLDYVHWLKQSPEHIREILELVSLEQLLKETHAEPSEPETPADEASKVIDLAMPTEK
;
A
#
# COMPACT_ATOMS: atom_id res chain seq x y z
N MET A 1 -28.34 19.74 10.40
CA MET A 1 -28.90 18.37 10.38
C MET A 1 -28.40 17.76 9.10
N SER A 2 -27.33 16.96 9.18
CA SER A 2 -26.76 16.28 8.01
C SER A 2 -27.14 14.82 8.13
N ASP A 3 -28.24 14.46 7.50
CA ASP A 3 -28.57 13.07 7.21
C ASP A 3 -27.55 12.57 6.17
N ARG A 4 -26.44 12.01 6.66
CA ARG A 4 -25.57 11.18 5.84
C ARG A 4 -26.40 9.93 5.52
N PRO A 5 -26.65 9.59 4.25
CA PRO A 5 -27.42 8.40 3.94
C PRO A 5 -26.62 7.18 4.44
N GLN A 6 -27.17 6.49 5.44
CA GLN A 6 -26.82 5.09 5.73
C GLN A 6 -27.34 4.25 4.56
N ASN A 7 -26.64 4.30 3.42
CA ASN A 7 -26.72 3.22 2.45
C ASN A 7 -25.85 2.10 3.03
N GLU A 8 -26.42 1.28 3.91
CA GLU A 8 -25.87 -0.02 4.26
C GLU A 8 -26.13 -0.98 3.10
N GLU A 9 -25.53 -0.65 1.94
CA GLU A 9 -25.35 -1.64 0.88
C GLU A 9 -24.56 -2.81 1.50
N PRO A 10 -24.89 -4.06 1.17
CA PRO A 10 -24.09 -5.19 1.63
C PRO A 10 -22.65 -4.94 1.20
N SER A 11 -21.73 -4.88 2.16
CA SER A 11 -20.32 -4.62 1.87
C SER A 11 -19.86 -5.58 0.79
N SER A 12 -19.23 -5.07 -0.25
CA SER A 12 -18.78 -5.91 -1.34
C SER A 12 -17.74 -6.92 -0.84
N ILE A 13 -17.58 -8.05 -1.54
CA ILE A 13 -16.51 -9.02 -1.22
C ILE A 13 -15.13 -8.33 -1.15
N SER A 14 -14.92 -7.35 -2.03
CA SER A 14 -13.69 -6.54 -2.08
C SER A 14 -13.48 -5.68 -0.83
N GLU A 15 -14.53 -5.00 -0.35
CA GLU A 15 -14.47 -4.22 0.89
C GLU A 15 -14.20 -5.12 2.10
N GLN A 16 -14.90 -6.25 2.20
CA GLN A 16 -14.69 -7.21 3.28
C GLN A 16 -13.28 -7.79 3.26
N ALA A 17 -12.73 -8.09 2.07
CA ALA A 17 -11.37 -8.58 1.93
C ALA A 17 -10.33 -7.51 2.36
N ALA A 18 -10.57 -6.24 2.03
CA ALA A 18 -9.71 -5.13 2.46
C ALA A 18 -9.71 -4.98 3.99
N ASP A 19 -10.88 -5.05 4.62
CA ASP A 19 -11.01 -5.00 6.08
C ASP A 19 -10.22 -6.12 6.76
N TRP A 20 -10.37 -7.36 6.25
CA TRP A 20 -9.59 -8.50 6.75
C TRP A 20 -8.09 -8.31 6.55
N LEU A 21 -7.66 -7.77 5.41
CA LEU A 21 -6.25 -7.51 5.15
C LEU A 21 -5.66 -6.51 6.15
N VAL A 22 -6.40 -5.44 6.47
CA VAL A 22 -5.99 -4.44 7.47
C VAL A 22 -5.82 -5.10 8.84
N LEU A 23 -6.78 -5.92 9.27
CA LEU A 23 -6.71 -6.63 10.55
C LEU A 23 -5.52 -7.61 10.60
N ILE A 24 -5.28 -8.35 9.52
CA ILE A 24 -4.14 -9.27 9.40
C ILE A 24 -2.81 -8.51 9.52
N ARG A 25 -2.72 -7.31 8.93
CA ARG A 25 -1.49 -6.48 8.94
C ARG A 25 -1.30 -5.70 10.23
N ALA A 26 -2.37 -5.38 10.96
CA ALA A 26 -2.30 -4.79 12.28
C ALA A 26 -1.60 -5.71 13.30
N GLY A 27 -1.56 -7.03 13.03
CA GLY A 27 -0.79 -8.01 13.81
C GLY A 27 -1.48 -8.51 15.08
N GLU A 28 -2.57 -7.86 15.50
CA GLU A 28 -3.36 -8.23 16.66
C GLU A 28 -4.78 -8.59 16.23
N MET A 29 -5.01 -9.88 15.95
CA MET A 29 -6.35 -10.45 15.82
C MET A 29 -6.66 -11.31 17.06
N THR A 30 -7.81 -11.04 17.66
CA THR A 30 -8.41 -11.88 18.70
C THR A 30 -8.74 -13.28 18.16
N GLU A 31 -8.94 -14.25 19.05
CA GLU A 31 -9.35 -15.60 18.63
C GLU A 31 -10.70 -15.59 17.92
N GLN A 32 -11.62 -14.72 18.35
CA GLN A 32 -12.92 -14.56 17.72
C GLN A 32 -12.78 -14.06 16.26
N GLU A 33 -11.97 -13.02 16.03
CA GLU A 33 -11.74 -12.48 14.68
C GLU A 33 -11.06 -13.51 13.77
N LYS A 34 -10.20 -14.37 14.30
CA LYS A 34 -9.61 -15.48 13.52
C LYS A 34 -10.68 -16.48 13.09
N LEU A 35 -11.61 -16.82 13.98
CA LEU A 35 -12.72 -17.72 13.64
C LEU A 35 -13.66 -17.09 12.62
N ASP A 36 -13.96 -15.80 12.77
CA ASP A 36 -14.82 -15.06 11.85
C ASP A 36 -14.17 -14.93 10.46
N TYR A 37 -12.86 -14.71 10.39
CA TYR A 37 -12.11 -14.71 9.14
C TYR A 37 -12.16 -16.09 8.46
N VAL A 38 -11.92 -17.18 9.20
CA VAL A 38 -12.03 -18.54 8.65
C VAL A 38 -13.45 -18.86 8.20
N HIS A 39 -14.45 -18.39 8.95
CA HIS A 39 -15.85 -18.54 8.56
C HIS A 39 -16.13 -17.81 7.25
N TRP A 40 -15.71 -16.56 7.12
CA TRP A 40 -15.83 -15.76 5.90
C TRP A 40 -15.19 -16.44 4.68
N LEU A 41 -13.95 -16.91 4.81
CA LEU A 41 -13.26 -17.65 3.74
C LEU A 41 -14.02 -18.90 3.28
N LYS A 42 -14.74 -19.57 4.18
CA LYS A 42 -15.51 -20.78 3.88
C LYS A 42 -16.84 -20.52 3.19
N GLN A 43 -17.33 -19.29 3.16
CA GLN A 43 -18.64 -18.98 2.59
C GLN A 43 -18.64 -19.09 1.05
N SER A 44 -17.55 -18.76 0.38
CA SER A 44 -17.44 -18.85 -1.09
C SER A 44 -15.96 -18.90 -1.51
N PRO A 45 -15.61 -19.63 -2.59
CA PRO A 45 -14.27 -19.55 -3.18
C PRO A 45 -13.91 -18.14 -3.69
N GLU A 46 -14.90 -17.27 -3.92
CA GLU A 46 -14.66 -15.87 -4.32
C GLU A 46 -13.99 -15.06 -3.20
N HIS A 47 -14.35 -15.30 -1.94
CA HIS A 47 -13.70 -14.66 -0.78
C HIS A 47 -12.21 -15.00 -0.71
N ILE A 48 -11.86 -16.26 -0.99
CA ILE A 48 -10.47 -16.72 -1.04
C ILE A 48 -9.72 -16.04 -2.20
N ARG A 49 -10.35 -15.94 -3.37
CA ARG A 49 -9.75 -15.28 -4.53
C ARG A 49 -9.45 -13.81 -4.22
N GLU A 50 -10.43 -13.09 -3.70
CA GLU A 50 -10.31 -11.65 -3.45
C GLU A 50 -9.18 -11.32 -2.48
N ILE A 51 -9.10 -12.04 -1.34
CA ILE A 51 -8.04 -11.78 -0.36
C ILE A 51 -6.65 -12.12 -0.93
N LEU A 52 -6.53 -13.14 -1.77
CA LEU A 52 -5.27 -13.48 -2.43
C LEU A 52 -4.85 -12.44 -3.46
N GLU A 53 -5.80 -11.89 -4.22
CA GLU A 53 -5.55 -10.80 -5.18
C GLU A 53 -5.05 -9.54 -4.45
N LEU A 54 -5.69 -9.15 -3.35
CA LEU A 54 -5.23 -8.01 -2.54
C LEU A 54 -3.84 -8.23 -1.93
N VAL A 55 -3.56 -9.44 -1.42
CA VAL A 55 -2.23 -9.79 -0.89
C VAL A 55 -1.16 -9.79 -1.98
N SER A 56 -1.50 -10.22 -3.21
CA SER A 56 -0.60 -10.15 -4.37
C SER A 56 -0.31 -8.70 -4.77
N LEU A 57 -1.35 -7.87 -4.85
CA LEU A 57 -1.21 -6.44 -5.14
C LEU A 57 -0.34 -5.73 -4.10
N GLU A 58 -0.55 -6.02 -2.82
CA GLU A 58 0.26 -5.47 -1.73
C GLU A 58 1.75 -5.83 -1.88
N GLN A 59 2.06 -7.08 -2.24
CA GLN A 59 3.44 -7.51 -2.50
C GLN A 59 4.05 -6.77 -3.69
N LEU A 60 3.32 -6.67 -4.80
CA LEU A 60 3.77 -5.94 -5.98
C LEU A 60 4.05 -4.46 -5.68
N LEU A 61 3.20 -3.83 -4.87
CA LEU A 61 3.39 -2.44 -4.43
C LEU A 61 4.62 -2.31 -3.53
N LYS A 62 4.86 -3.27 -2.62
CA LYS A 62 6.06 -3.29 -1.78
C LYS A 62 7.33 -3.46 -2.59
N GLU A 63 7.32 -4.34 -3.59
CA GLU A 63 8.46 -4.56 -4.49
C GLU A 63 8.75 -3.31 -5.33
N THR A 64 7.72 -2.69 -5.90
CA THR A 64 7.86 -1.46 -6.69
C THR A 64 8.34 -0.28 -5.85
N HIS A 65 7.86 -0.16 -4.61
CA HIS A 65 8.29 0.89 -3.68
C HIS A 65 9.65 0.60 -3.02
N ALA A 66 10.11 -0.66 -3.04
CA ALA A 66 11.45 -1.04 -2.59
C ALA A 66 12.54 -0.76 -3.63
N GLU A 67 12.17 -0.36 -4.86
CA GLU A 67 13.09 0.19 -5.85
C GLU A 67 13.10 1.73 -5.90
N PRO A 68 13.60 2.44 -4.87
CA PRO A 68 14.53 3.51 -5.11
C PRO A 68 15.91 2.86 -5.08
N SER A 69 16.33 2.25 -6.19
CA SER A 69 17.76 2.16 -6.46
C SER A 69 18.23 3.60 -6.67
N GLU A 70 18.49 4.32 -5.59
CA GLU A 70 19.45 5.42 -5.63
C GLU A 70 20.72 4.80 -6.21
N PRO A 71 21.21 5.23 -7.38
CA PRO A 71 22.53 4.84 -7.78
C PRO A 71 23.44 5.34 -6.66
N GLU A 72 24.07 4.40 -5.94
CA GLU A 72 25.18 4.67 -5.04
C GLU A 72 26.18 5.51 -5.85
N THR A 73 26.07 6.82 -5.71
CA THR A 73 26.99 7.74 -6.34
C THR A 73 28.22 7.58 -5.48
N PRO A 74 29.32 7.00 -5.99
CA PRO A 74 30.53 6.93 -5.19
C PRO A 74 30.87 8.36 -4.83
N ALA A 75 31.03 8.59 -3.54
CA ALA A 75 31.53 9.84 -3.01
C ALA A 75 32.95 10.04 -3.53
N ASP A 76 33.11 10.63 -4.72
CA ASP A 76 34.24 11.51 -5.02
C ASP A 76 34.04 12.35 -6.29
N GLU A 77 34.55 13.57 -6.17
CA GLU A 77 34.96 14.53 -7.21
C GLU A 77 33.95 15.44 -7.93
N ALA A 78 34.25 16.73 -7.75
CA ALA A 78 33.96 17.87 -8.62
C ALA A 78 32.60 18.56 -8.46
N SER A 79 32.45 19.21 -7.30
CA SER A 79 31.82 20.53 -7.24
C SER A 79 32.53 21.49 -8.21
N LYS A 80 32.08 21.56 -9.46
CA LYS A 80 32.42 22.64 -10.39
C LYS A 80 31.36 23.72 -10.27
N VAL A 81 31.56 24.61 -9.31
CA VAL A 81 30.89 25.90 -9.28
C VAL A 81 31.32 26.64 -10.54
N ILE A 82 30.37 26.89 -11.44
CA ILE A 82 30.60 27.74 -12.61
C ILE A 82 30.65 29.17 -12.08
N ASP A 83 31.84 29.71 -11.87
CA ASP A 83 32.03 31.14 -11.77
C ASP A 83 31.73 31.75 -13.14
N LEU A 84 30.50 32.23 -13.29
CA LEU A 84 30.06 33.02 -14.43
C LEU A 84 30.79 34.37 -14.37
N ALA A 85 32.00 34.41 -14.94
CA ALA A 85 32.74 35.64 -15.15
C ALA A 85 31.89 36.57 -16.04
N MET A 86 31.33 37.60 -15.41
CA MET A 86 30.72 38.73 -16.10
C MET A 86 31.81 39.43 -16.92
N PRO A 87 31.67 39.59 -18.24
CA PRO A 87 32.63 40.37 -19.02
C PRO A 87 32.52 41.83 -18.58
N THR A 88 33.59 42.35 -17.99
CA THR A 88 33.68 43.79 -17.71
C THR A 88 34.17 44.45 -18.99
N GLU A 89 33.25 45.12 -19.69
CA GLU A 89 33.54 46.04 -20.79
C GLU A 89 34.58 47.07 -20.38
N LYS A 90 35.54 47.34 -21.28
CA LYS A 90 36.25 48.61 -21.33
C LYS A 90 36.62 48.97 -22.76
#